data_AF-A0A1C9WU11-F1
#
_entry.id   AF-A0A1C9WU11-F1
#
_cell.length_a   1.000
_cell.length_b   1.000
_cell.length_c   1.000
_cell.angle_alpha   90.00
_cell.angle_beta   90.00
_cell.angle_gamma   90.00
#
_symmetry.space_group_name_H-M   'P 1'
#
loop_
_entity.id
_entity.type
_entity.pdbx_description
1 polymer ?
#
loop_
_entity_poly.entity_id
_entity_poly.type
_entity_poly.pdbx_seq_one_letter_code
_entity_poly.pdbx_strand_id
1 'polypeptide(L)' 'MGVDDKIGNTAEKIAGKGKEAAGEATGDESLKAEGKGQQAAADIKQAGEKVKDAFKD' A
#
# COMPACT_ATOMS: atom_id res chain seq x y z
N MET A 1 0.43 -18.13 11.65
CA MET A 1 0.42 -16.87 10.85
C MET A 1 1.16 -15.83 11.66
N GLY A 2 2.45 -15.70 11.36
CA GLY A 2 3.45 -15.08 12.22
C GLY A 2 3.44 -13.56 12.14
N VAL A 3 4.06 -12.96 13.14
CA VAL A 3 4.26 -11.52 13.29
C VAL A 3 4.83 -10.87 12.02
N ASP A 4 5.62 -11.62 11.23
CA ASP A 4 6.18 -11.23 9.93
C ASP A 4 5.14 -10.80 8.88
N ASP A 5 3.97 -11.44 8.83
CA ASP A 5 2.92 -11.15 7.85
C ASP A 5 2.22 -9.81 8.16
N LYS A 6 1.98 -9.56 9.44
CA LYS A 6 1.47 -8.27 9.93
C LYS A 6 2.50 -7.16 9.82
N ILE A 7 3.77 -7.46 10.06
CA ILE A 7 4.86 -6.49 9.91
C ILE A 7 5.02 -6.10 8.44
N GLY A 8 5.00 -7.05 7.49
CA GLY A 8 5.11 -6.75 6.06
C GLY A 8 4.00 -5.82 5.58
N ASN A 9 2.75 -6.15 5.88
CA ASN A 9 1.60 -5.32 5.48
C ASN A 9 1.58 -3.93 6.18
N THR A 10 2.11 -3.85 7.40
CA THR A 10 2.26 -2.58 8.12
C THR A 10 3.43 -1.76 7.58
N ALA A 11 4.53 -2.42 7.23
CA ALA A 11 5.72 -1.79 6.68
C ALA A 11 5.45 -1.19 5.29
N GLU A 12 4.69 -1.88 4.43
CA GLU A 12 4.26 -1.32 3.14
C GLU A 12 3.35 -0.10 3.34
N LYS A 13 2.41 -0.14 4.29
CA LYS A 13 1.58 1.02 4.64
C LYS A 13 2.39 2.19 5.18
N ILE A 14 3.36 1.92 6.05
CA ILE A 14 4.27 2.93 6.61
C ILE A 14 5.16 3.50 5.51
N ALA A 15 5.69 2.68 4.61
CA ALA A 15 6.53 3.11 3.51
C ALA A 15 5.76 4.01 2.52
N GLY A 16 4.54 3.61 2.13
CA GLY A 16 3.68 4.42 1.24
C GLY A 16 3.30 5.77 1.87
N LYS A 17 2.86 5.75 3.14
CA LYS A 17 2.57 6.99 3.89
C LYS A 17 3.83 7.84 4.11
N GLY A 18 4.96 7.21 4.34
CA GLY A 18 6.26 7.85 4.50
C GLY A 18 6.69 8.57 3.23
N LYS A 19 6.52 7.95 2.06
CA LYS A 19 6.77 8.58 0.75
C LYS A 19 5.83 9.75 0.48
N GLU A 20 4.54 9.61 0.80
CA GLU A 20 3.58 10.72 0.70
C GLU A 20 3.94 11.90 1.60
N ALA A 21 4.25 11.61 2.87
CA ALA A 21 4.62 12.64 3.85
C ALA A 21 5.96 13.30 3.53
N ALA A 22 6.95 12.51 3.09
CA ALA A 22 8.23 13.02 2.63
C ALA A 22 8.06 13.88 1.39
N GLY A 23 7.30 13.42 0.39
CA GLY A 23 6.99 14.19 -0.82
C GLY A 23 6.23 15.48 -0.54
N GLU A 24 5.29 15.49 0.41
CA GLU A 24 4.66 16.74 0.87
C GLU A 24 5.63 17.67 1.59
N ALA A 25 6.49 17.14 2.44
CA ALA A 25 7.45 17.94 3.21
C ALA A 25 8.57 18.53 2.35
N THR A 26 9.04 17.80 1.33
CA THR A 26 10.08 18.26 0.41
C THR A 26 9.53 18.93 -0.85
N GLY A 27 8.22 18.94 -1.06
CA GLY A 27 7.58 19.45 -2.28
C GLY A 27 7.84 18.59 -3.52
N ASP A 28 8.15 17.31 -3.32
CA ASP A 28 8.50 16.37 -4.39
C ASP A 28 7.24 15.61 -4.83
N GLU A 29 6.64 16.07 -5.93
CA GLU A 29 5.42 15.48 -6.50
C GLU A 29 5.62 14.02 -6.92
N SER A 30 6.83 13.62 -7.31
CA SER A 30 7.12 12.24 -7.70
C SER A 30 7.01 11.29 -6.51
N LEU A 31 7.60 11.66 -5.36
CA LEU A 31 7.49 10.88 -4.12
C LEU A 31 6.04 10.78 -3.63
N LYS A 32 5.29 11.87 -3.72
CA LYS A 32 3.87 11.89 -3.35
C LYS A 32 3.02 11.00 -4.28
N ALA A 33 3.27 11.08 -5.59
CA ALA A 33 2.59 10.26 -6.59
C ALA A 33 2.93 8.78 -6.43
N GLU A 34 4.19 8.43 -6.13
CA GLU A 34 4.60 7.06 -5.84
C GLU A 34 3.88 6.49 -4.62
N GLY A 35 3.83 7.23 -3.50
CA GLY A 35 3.14 6.78 -2.29
C GLY A 35 1.65 6.51 -2.53
N LYS A 36 0.96 7.42 -3.22
CA LYS A 36 -0.45 7.24 -3.60
C LYS A 36 -0.67 6.10 -4.59
N GLY A 37 0.20 5.97 -5.59
CA GLY A 37 0.13 4.91 -6.59
C GLY A 37 0.31 3.53 -5.97
N GLN A 38 1.25 3.39 -5.04
CA GLN A 38 1.46 2.15 -4.29
C GLN A 38 0.26 1.78 -3.42
N GLN A 39 -0.36 2.75 -2.73
CA GLN A 39 -1.60 2.51 -1.96
C GLN A 39 -2.75 2.06 -2.86
N ALA A 40 -3.01 2.78 -3.95
CA ALA A 40 -4.09 2.45 -4.87
C ALA A 40 -3.91 1.06 -5.49
N ALA A 41 -2.68 0.71 -5.89
CA ALA A 41 -2.37 -0.61 -6.42
C ALA A 41 -2.59 -1.71 -5.36
N ALA A 42 -2.18 -1.49 -4.11
CA ALA A 42 -2.39 -2.42 -3.02
C ALA A 42 -3.89 -2.65 -2.72
N ASP A 43 -4.69 -1.59 -2.66
CA ASP A 43 -6.14 -1.67 -2.48
C ASP A 43 -6.82 -2.43 -3.63
N ILE A 44 -6.44 -2.16 -4.88
CA ILE A 44 -6.95 -2.91 -6.04
C ILE A 44 -6.58 -4.39 -5.94
N LYS A 45 -5.34 -4.70 -5.54
CA LYS A 45 -4.87 -6.09 -5.38
C LYS A 45 -5.66 -6.82 -4.31
N GLN A 46 -5.84 -6.21 -3.14
CA GLN A 46 -6.63 -6.79 -2.05
C GLN A 46 -8.11 -6.95 -2.43
N ALA A 47 -8.70 -5.97 -3.12
CA ALA A 47 -10.08 -6.05 -3.59
C ALA A 47 -10.24 -7.18 -4.64
N GLY A 48 -9.30 -7.28 -5.58
CA GLY A 48 -9.27 -8.33 -6.59
C GLY A 48 -9.10 -9.72 -6.00
N GLU A 49 -8.23 -9.88 -5.00
CA GLU A 49 -8.09 -11.15 -4.28
C GLU A 49 -9.35 -11.50 -3.50
N LYS A 50 -9.97 -10.57 -2.78
CA LYS A 50 -11.24 -10.81 -2.08
C LYS A 50 -12.37 -11.24 -3.02
N VAL A 51 -12.49 -10.58 -4.17
CA VAL A 51 -13.46 -10.95 -5.20
C VAL A 51 -13.15 -12.36 -5.70
N LYS A 52 -11.90 -12.63 -6.07
CA LYS A 52 -11.49 -13.95 -6.59
C LYS A 52 -11.71 -15.08 -5.57
N ASP A 53 -11.48 -14.82 -4.29
CA ASP A 53 -11.71 -15.76 -3.19
C ASP A 53 -13.22 -16.06 -3.05
N ALA A 54 -14.07 -15.01 -3.04
CA ALA A 54 -15.52 -15.15 -2.97
C ALA A 54 -16.17 -15.83 -4.19
N PHE A 55 -15.48 -15.87 -5.34
CA PHE A 55 -15.92 -16.58 -6.54
C PHE A 55 -15.33 -18.00 -6.66
N LYS A 56 -14.35 -18.35 -5.83
CA LYS A 56 -13.68 -19.64 -5.86
C LYS A 56 -14.16 -20.59 -4.75
N ASP A 57 -14.97 -20.09 -3.83
CA ASP A 57 -15.72 -20.86 -2.81
C ASP A 57 -17.15 -21.17 -3.29
#